data_AF-A0A2H9TEY9-F1
#
_entry.id   AF-A0A2H9TEY9-F1
#
_cell.length_a   1.000
_cell.length_b   1.000
_cell.length_c   1.000
_cell.angle_alpha   90.00
_cell.angle_beta   90.00
_cell.angle_gamma   90.00
#
_symmetry.space_group_name_H-M   'P 1'
#
loop_
_entity.id
_entity.type
_entity.pdbx_description
1 polymer ?
#
loop_
_entity_poly.entity_id
_entity_poly.type
_entity_poly.pdbx_seq_one_letter_code
_entity_poly.pdbx_strand_id
1 'polypeptide(L)'
;MKKVLLKLLMLSTLYSSPNQVSNSIKGETLPKNEFIAGIPKNSLGYKVSDKSIPKTGYLTLREIREYLSELYHPMEHIPKKYIEKITFKESNFNVFALNRKTKAGGLMQILEPTWKEVNSHVLYEFGVFDPKENLKTGIKYLRNLSSTISKINPDWKNLTNDEKSYQILAAYNWGIGNLQKNNWNISKSPKETKEYIKYITGYEFS
;
A
#
# COMPACT_ATOMS: atom_id res chain seq x y z
N MET A 1 -4.02 25.28 -34.19
CA MET A 1 -3.22 24.60 -33.15
C MET A 1 -3.70 25.10 -31.78
N LYS A 2 -4.52 24.30 -31.09
CA LYS A 2 -5.23 24.72 -29.87
C LYS A 2 -4.37 24.48 -28.63
N LYS A 3 -4.07 25.55 -27.88
CA LYS A 3 -3.55 25.52 -26.52
C LYS A 3 -4.68 25.07 -25.59
N VAL A 4 -4.51 23.98 -24.86
CA VAL A 4 -5.44 23.57 -23.80
C VAL A 4 -4.82 23.94 -22.46
N LEU A 5 -5.47 24.93 -21.84
CA LEU A 5 -5.21 25.47 -20.51
C LEU A 5 -5.81 24.50 -19.48
N LEU A 6 -4.98 24.00 -18.57
CA LEU A 6 -5.38 23.13 -17.46
C LEU A 6 -6.15 23.96 -16.42
N LYS A 7 -7.48 23.85 -16.38
CA LYS A 7 -8.31 24.36 -15.28
C LYS A 7 -8.42 23.30 -14.19
N LEU A 8 -7.67 23.51 -13.11
CA LEU A 8 -7.91 22.90 -11.82
C LEU A 8 -9.15 23.58 -11.21
N LEU A 9 -10.26 22.86 -11.05
CA LEU A 9 -11.44 23.34 -10.33
C LEU A 9 -11.59 22.53 -9.04
N MET A 10 -11.31 23.22 -7.93
CA MET A 10 -11.79 22.89 -6.59
C MET A 10 -13.33 22.89 -6.61
N LEU A 11 -13.96 21.86 -6.06
CA LEU A 11 -15.36 21.97 -5.63
C LEU A 11 -15.54 21.23 -4.29
N SER A 12 -15.68 22.02 -3.24
CA SER A 12 -16.12 21.61 -1.92
C SER A 12 -17.65 21.71 -1.83
N THR A 13 -18.22 20.76 -1.07
CA THR A 13 -19.55 20.70 -0.45
C THR A 13 -20.76 20.59 -1.36
N LEU A 14 -21.50 19.47 -1.22
CA LEU A 14 -22.89 19.49 -0.77
C LEU A 14 -23.21 18.19 -0.02
N TYR A 15 -23.87 18.39 1.11
CA TYR A 15 -24.38 17.40 2.07
C TYR A 15 -25.67 16.80 1.49
N SER A 16 -25.79 15.47 1.42
CA SER A 16 -27.07 14.78 1.18
C SER A 16 -27.13 13.50 2.01
N SER A 17 -28.16 13.42 2.85
CA SER A 17 -28.52 12.36 3.81
C SER A 17 -28.88 11.02 3.12
N PRO A 18 -28.83 9.87 3.82
CA PRO A 18 -28.98 8.55 3.23
C PRO A 18 -30.44 8.04 3.22
N ASN A 19 -30.65 7.01 2.39
CA ASN A 19 -31.84 6.17 2.19
C ASN A 19 -32.72 6.54 1.00
N GLN A 20 -32.64 5.72 -0.05
CA GLN A 20 -33.76 4.88 -0.52
C GLN A 20 -33.28 3.96 -1.66
N VAL A 21 -33.09 2.67 -1.37
CA VAL A 21 -33.36 1.61 -2.36
C VAL A 21 -34.14 0.53 -1.63
N SER A 22 -35.39 0.40 -2.05
CA SER A 22 -36.42 -0.52 -1.59
C SER A 22 -36.16 -1.97 -2.00
N ASN A 23 -36.51 -2.88 -1.09
CA ASN A 23 -36.50 -4.33 -1.21
C ASN A 23 -37.26 -4.91 -2.42
N SER A 24 -36.70 -5.93 -3.07
CA SER A 24 -37.44 -7.13 -3.50
C SER A 24 -36.51 -8.26 -4.01
N ILE A 25 -35.88 -9.02 -3.11
CA ILE A 25 -35.55 -10.43 -3.40
C ILE A 25 -35.94 -11.26 -2.19
N LYS A 26 -36.89 -12.17 -2.44
CA LYS A 26 -37.40 -13.18 -1.51
C LYS A 26 -36.25 -14.07 -1.03
N GLY A 27 -36.36 -14.52 0.22
CA GLY A 27 -35.34 -15.28 0.91
C GLY A 27 -34.93 -16.56 0.20
N GLU A 28 -33.67 -16.59 -0.22
CA GLU A 28 -32.82 -17.76 -0.15
C GLU A 28 -31.58 -17.33 0.63
N THR A 29 -31.43 -17.85 1.85
CA THR A 29 -30.17 -17.67 2.59
C THR A 29 -29.11 -18.52 1.90
N LEU A 30 -28.31 -17.89 1.04
CA LEU A 30 -27.11 -18.50 0.48
C LEU A 30 -26.23 -19.04 1.62
N PRO A 31 -25.69 -20.26 1.51
CA PRO A 31 -24.96 -20.89 2.60
C PRO A 31 -23.77 -20.01 3.03
N LYS A 32 -23.54 -19.88 4.34
CA LYS A 32 -22.46 -19.06 4.95
C LYS A 32 -21.06 -19.35 4.37
N ASN A 33 -20.89 -20.46 3.66
CA ASN A 33 -19.64 -20.86 3.01
C ASN A 33 -19.38 -20.14 1.66
N GLU A 34 -20.31 -19.34 1.15
CA GLU A 34 -20.16 -18.58 -0.10
C GLU A 34 -19.62 -17.16 0.10
N PHE A 35 -19.43 -16.73 1.34
CA PHE A 35 -18.93 -15.40 1.69
C PHE A 35 -17.65 -15.50 2.52
N ILE A 36 -16.63 -14.69 2.20
CA ILE A 36 -15.47 -14.45 3.07
C ILE A 36 -15.55 -12.99 3.54
N ALA A 37 -15.67 -12.78 4.85
CA ALA A 37 -15.78 -11.45 5.47
C ALA A 37 -16.85 -10.52 4.83
N GLY A 38 -17.96 -11.09 4.34
CA GLY A 38 -19.06 -10.34 3.72
C GLY A 38 -18.96 -10.15 2.21
N ILE A 39 -17.91 -10.68 1.55
CA ILE A 39 -17.74 -10.62 0.10
C ILE A 39 -18.13 -11.97 -0.53
N PRO A 40 -19.05 -12.00 -1.52
CA PRO A 40 -19.42 -13.23 -2.22
C PRO A 40 -18.25 -13.74 -3.07
N LYS A 41 -17.91 -15.03 -2.91
CA LYS A 41 -16.77 -15.69 -3.57
C LYS A 41 -16.76 -15.61 -5.11
N ASN A 42 -17.90 -15.32 -5.73
CA ASN A 42 -18.08 -15.39 -7.18
C ASN A 42 -18.28 -14.04 -7.89
N SER A 43 -18.07 -12.88 -7.23
CA SER A 43 -18.50 -11.60 -7.82
C SER A 43 -17.73 -11.14 -9.06
N LEU A 44 -16.52 -11.65 -9.37
CA LEU A 44 -15.75 -11.24 -10.55
C LEU A 44 -14.78 -12.30 -11.10
N GLY A 45 -15.17 -13.58 -11.21
CA GLY A 45 -14.32 -14.63 -11.84
C GLY A 45 -12.90 -14.80 -11.22
N TYR A 46 -12.63 -14.13 -10.11
CA TYR A 46 -11.37 -14.12 -9.41
C TYR A 46 -11.39 -15.32 -8.49
N LYS A 47 -10.78 -16.41 -8.94
CA LYS A 47 -10.52 -17.58 -8.09
C LYS A 47 -9.57 -17.12 -6.99
N VAL A 48 -10.12 -16.70 -5.84
CA VAL A 48 -9.35 -16.61 -4.59
C VAL A 48 -8.74 -17.99 -4.42
N SER A 49 -7.42 -18.11 -4.59
CA SER A 49 -6.77 -19.41 -4.51
C SER A 49 -7.06 -20.00 -3.12
N ASP A 50 -7.55 -21.24 -3.06
CA ASP A 50 -7.94 -21.94 -1.81
C ASP A 50 -6.82 -22.05 -0.76
N LYS A 51 -5.63 -21.51 -1.02
CA LYS A 51 -4.44 -21.58 -0.15
C LYS A 51 -4.22 -20.38 0.78
N SER A 52 -4.83 -19.21 0.60
CA SER A 52 -4.11 -17.97 0.94
C SER A 52 -4.63 -17.09 2.08
N ILE A 53 -5.51 -17.54 2.97
CA ILE A 53 -5.87 -16.73 4.14
C ILE A 53 -5.76 -17.57 5.42
N PRO A 54 -4.81 -17.28 6.33
CA PRO A 54 -4.71 -17.98 7.60
C PRO A 54 -6.00 -17.81 8.38
N LYS A 55 -6.48 -18.88 9.05
CA LYS A 55 -7.73 -18.86 9.82
C LYS A 55 -7.78 -17.74 10.88
N THR A 56 -6.61 -17.27 11.32
CA THR A 56 -6.44 -16.20 12.31
C THR A 56 -6.42 -14.80 11.70
N GLY A 57 -6.25 -14.67 10.37
CA GLY A 57 -5.96 -13.39 9.70
C GLY A 57 -4.51 -12.90 9.85
N TYR A 58 -3.63 -13.66 10.51
CA TYR A 58 -2.22 -13.32 10.68
C TYR A 58 -1.32 -14.32 9.96
N LEU A 59 -0.38 -13.80 9.18
CA LEU A 59 0.67 -14.62 8.57
C LEU A 59 1.90 -14.70 9.50
N THR A 60 2.58 -15.83 9.47
CA THR A 60 3.90 -15.99 10.05
C THR A 60 4.98 -15.35 9.16
N LEU A 61 6.15 -15.05 9.73
CA LEU A 61 7.30 -14.59 8.94
C LEU A 61 7.70 -15.60 7.86
N ARG A 62 7.49 -16.91 8.09
CA ARG A 62 7.76 -17.95 7.11
C ARG A 62 6.83 -17.81 5.89
N GLU A 63 5.53 -17.67 6.11
CA GLU A 63 4.55 -17.49 5.03
C GLU A 63 4.80 -16.17 4.27
N ILE A 64 5.15 -15.08 4.97
CA ILE A 64 5.58 -13.84 4.31
C ILE A 64 6.79 -14.08 3.40
N ARG A 65 7.79 -14.83 3.88
CA ARG A 65 8.98 -15.17 3.06
C ARG A 65 8.64 -16.06 1.87
N GLU A 66 7.66 -16.95 1.99
CA GLU A 66 7.16 -17.76 0.88
C GLU A 66 6.54 -16.86 -0.20
N TYR A 67 5.64 -15.93 0.16
CA TYR A 67 5.14 -14.92 -0.78
C TYR A 67 6.26 -14.10 -1.41
N LEU A 68 7.20 -13.59 -0.61
CA LEU A 68 8.30 -12.79 -1.12
C LEU A 68 9.27 -13.60 -1.99
N SER A 69 9.35 -14.92 -1.86
CA SER A 69 10.17 -15.75 -2.74
C SER A 69 9.64 -15.76 -4.19
N GLU A 70 8.33 -15.64 -4.36
CA GLU A 70 7.67 -15.53 -5.66
C GLU A 70 7.66 -14.07 -6.16
N LEU A 71 7.32 -13.12 -5.28
CA LEU A 71 7.00 -11.75 -5.68
C LEU A 71 8.20 -10.80 -5.75
N TYR A 72 9.26 -11.06 -4.97
CA TYR A 72 10.40 -10.15 -4.88
C TYR A 72 11.39 -10.40 -6.01
N HIS A 73 11.58 -9.37 -6.82
CA HIS A 73 12.74 -9.26 -7.70
C HIS A 73 13.71 -8.23 -7.12
N PRO A 74 15.03 -8.45 -7.19
CA PRO A 74 16.03 -7.52 -6.67
C PRO A 74 15.74 -6.06 -7.07
N MET A 75 15.74 -5.19 -6.06
CA MET A 75 15.66 -3.74 -6.20
C MET A 75 16.94 -3.16 -5.64
N GLU A 76 17.54 -2.20 -6.36
CA GLU A 76 18.88 -1.67 -6.06
C GLU A 76 19.03 -1.14 -4.62
N HIS A 77 17.97 -0.54 -4.07
CA HIS A 77 18.00 0.15 -2.77
C HIS A 77 17.02 -0.42 -1.73
N ILE A 78 16.25 -1.46 -2.06
CA ILE A 78 15.27 -2.02 -1.11
C ILE A 78 15.47 -3.54 -1.07
N PRO A 79 16.31 -4.05 -0.14
CA PRO A 79 16.51 -5.48 0.03
C PRO A 79 15.22 -6.15 0.52
N LYS A 80 15.06 -7.44 0.20
CA LYS A 80 13.89 -8.25 0.63
C LYS A 80 13.60 -8.15 2.13
N LYS A 81 14.65 -8.12 2.96
CA LYS A 81 14.55 -7.99 4.42
C LYS A 81 13.86 -6.68 4.86
N TYR A 82 13.98 -5.59 4.09
CA TYR A 82 13.26 -4.36 4.39
C TYR A 82 11.77 -4.54 4.14
N ILE A 83 11.36 -5.27 3.11
CA ILE A 83 9.95 -5.57 2.86
C ILE A 83 9.37 -6.41 3.99
N GLU A 84 10.09 -7.44 4.46
CA GLU A 84 9.68 -8.22 5.65
C GLU A 84 9.40 -7.30 6.86
N LYS A 85 10.30 -6.34 7.12
CA LYS A 85 10.16 -5.39 8.23
C LYS A 85 9.06 -4.36 8.01
N ILE A 86 8.89 -3.85 6.79
CA ILE A 86 7.78 -2.96 6.41
C ILE A 86 6.46 -3.67 6.69
N THR A 87 6.27 -4.88 6.16
CA THR A 87 5.03 -5.62 6.36
C THR A 87 4.71 -5.86 7.84
N PHE A 88 5.74 -6.15 8.65
CA PHE A 88 5.56 -6.26 10.10
C PHE A 88 5.17 -4.91 10.73
N LYS A 89 5.87 -3.82 10.36
CA LYS A 89 5.65 -2.49 10.94
C LYS A 89 4.27 -1.94 10.61
N GLU A 90 3.77 -2.21 9.40
CA GLU A 90 2.49 -1.71 8.92
C GLU A 90 1.28 -2.44 9.51
N SER A 91 1.36 -3.76 9.72
CA SER A 91 0.19 -4.57 10.06
C SER A 91 0.41 -5.63 11.13
N ASN A 92 1.64 -5.82 11.62
CA ASN A 92 2.03 -7.01 12.39
C ASN A 92 1.64 -8.32 11.67
N PHE A 93 1.79 -8.33 10.34
CA PHE A 93 1.36 -9.42 9.44
C PHE A 93 -0.14 -9.74 9.45
N ASN A 94 -0.98 -8.81 9.89
CA ASN A 94 -2.44 -8.94 9.82
C ASN A 94 -2.93 -8.62 8.39
N VAL A 95 -3.47 -9.63 7.71
CA VAL A 95 -3.98 -9.50 6.33
C VAL A 95 -5.23 -8.60 6.26
N PHE A 96 -5.95 -8.45 7.36
CA PHE A 96 -7.16 -7.62 7.46
C PHE A 96 -6.92 -6.27 8.16
N ALA A 97 -5.67 -5.86 8.34
CA ALA A 97 -5.37 -4.57 8.95
C ALA A 97 -6.00 -3.42 8.16
N LEU A 98 -6.75 -2.56 8.83
CA LEU A 98 -7.41 -1.40 8.22
C LEU A 98 -7.25 -0.18 9.10
N ASN A 99 -6.53 0.82 8.60
CA ASN A 99 -6.49 2.13 9.23
C ASN A 99 -7.80 2.87 8.93
N ARG A 100 -8.66 3.04 9.94
CA ARG A 100 -9.99 3.66 9.77
C ARG A 100 -9.94 5.14 9.33
N LYS A 101 -8.85 5.84 9.65
CA LYS A 101 -8.66 7.27 9.35
C LYS A 101 -8.17 7.49 7.92
N THR A 102 -7.10 6.78 7.53
CA THR A 102 -6.49 6.93 6.20
C THR A 102 -7.09 6.02 5.15
N LYS A 103 -7.84 4.98 5.57
CA LYS A 103 -8.35 3.88 4.76
C LYS A 103 -7.26 2.97 4.18
N ALA A 104 -6.02 3.07 4.66
CA ALA A 104 -4.94 2.16 4.30
C ALA A 104 -5.26 0.72 4.73
N GLY A 105 -5.01 -0.26 3.85
CA GLY A 105 -5.46 -1.63 4.05
C GLY A 105 -4.40 -2.71 3.82
N GLY A 106 -4.61 -3.84 4.49
CA GLY A 106 -3.85 -5.07 4.34
C GLY A 106 -2.44 -5.03 4.92
N LEU A 107 -1.65 -6.02 4.50
CA LEU A 107 -0.31 -6.32 5.02
C LEU A 107 0.66 -5.14 5.00
N MET A 108 0.63 -4.36 3.93
CA MET A 108 1.53 -3.21 3.71
C MET A 108 0.80 -1.86 3.83
N GLN A 109 -0.44 -1.84 4.32
CA GLN A 109 -1.23 -0.61 4.53
C GLN A 109 -1.27 0.28 3.27
N ILE A 110 -1.73 -0.30 2.16
CA ILE A 110 -1.82 0.40 0.87
C ILE A 110 -3.09 1.27 0.83
N LEU A 111 -2.97 2.49 0.32
CA LEU A 111 -4.10 3.40 0.08
C LEU A 111 -4.73 3.14 -1.30
N GLU A 112 -6.03 3.37 -1.44
CA GLU A 112 -6.74 3.20 -2.72
C GLU A 112 -6.14 4.02 -3.88
N PRO A 113 -5.75 5.30 -3.72
CA PRO A 113 -5.08 6.04 -4.80
C PRO A 113 -3.76 5.39 -5.23
N THR A 114 -2.95 4.93 -4.28
CA THR A 114 -1.71 4.19 -4.55
C THR A 114 -1.98 2.88 -5.28
N TRP A 115 -3.03 2.16 -4.87
CA TRP A 115 -3.46 0.94 -5.53
C TRP A 115 -3.83 1.19 -6.99
N LYS A 116 -4.62 2.23 -7.27
CA LYS A 116 -5.02 2.60 -8.64
C LYS A 116 -3.81 3.01 -9.49
N GLU A 117 -2.80 3.62 -8.89
CA GLU A 117 -1.57 4.02 -9.58
C GLU A 117 -0.75 2.81 -10.05
N VAL A 118 -0.59 1.77 -9.21
CA VAL A 118 0.37 0.66 -9.50
C VAL A 118 -0.28 -0.72 -9.72
N ASN A 119 -1.59 -0.87 -9.47
CA ASN A 119 -2.32 -2.12 -9.56
C ASN A 119 -3.76 -1.97 -10.08
N SER A 120 -3.97 -1.13 -11.11
CA SER A 120 -5.29 -0.78 -11.66
C SER A 120 -6.11 -1.93 -12.27
N HIS A 121 -5.53 -3.12 -12.48
CA HIS A 121 -6.23 -4.27 -13.07
C HIS A 121 -7.06 -5.06 -12.05
N VAL A 122 -6.85 -4.83 -10.75
CA VAL A 122 -7.67 -5.39 -9.65
C VAL A 122 -8.27 -4.22 -8.90
N LEU A 123 -9.57 -4.26 -8.61
CA LEU A 123 -10.19 -3.20 -7.80
C LEU A 123 -9.71 -3.30 -6.35
N TYR A 124 -9.52 -2.14 -5.71
CA TYR A 124 -8.94 -2.05 -4.37
C TYR A 124 -9.72 -2.88 -3.34
N GLU A 125 -11.04 -2.77 -3.36
CA GLU A 125 -11.97 -3.46 -2.46
C GLU A 125 -11.90 -5.00 -2.55
N PHE A 126 -11.44 -5.54 -3.68
CA PHE A 126 -11.30 -6.98 -3.89
C PHE A 126 -9.87 -7.48 -3.67
N GLY A 127 -8.87 -6.62 -3.82
CA GLY A 127 -7.47 -7.02 -3.74
C GLY A 127 -6.76 -6.64 -2.45
N VAL A 128 -7.19 -5.59 -1.74
CA VAL A 128 -6.38 -5.03 -0.64
C VAL A 128 -6.16 -5.98 0.52
N PHE A 129 -7.10 -6.90 0.77
CA PHE A 129 -6.99 -7.91 1.82
C PHE A 129 -6.53 -9.28 1.29
N ASP A 130 -6.28 -9.42 -0.01
CA ASP A 130 -5.57 -10.58 -0.54
C ASP A 130 -4.06 -10.41 -0.27
N PRO A 131 -3.41 -11.34 0.45
CA PRO A 131 -2.00 -11.18 0.81
C PRO A 131 -1.06 -11.01 -0.38
N LYS A 132 -1.33 -11.75 -1.46
CA LYS A 132 -0.46 -11.76 -2.64
C LYS A 132 -0.59 -10.44 -3.40
N GLU A 133 -1.81 -9.99 -3.68
CA GLU A 133 -2.05 -8.72 -4.36
C GLU A 133 -1.62 -7.52 -3.51
N ASN A 134 -1.83 -7.54 -2.19
CA ASN A 134 -1.37 -6.47 -1.31
C ASN A 134 0.16 -6.35 -1.29
N LEU A 135 0.88 -7.46 -1.07
CA LEU A 135 2.36 -7.48 -1.10
C LEU A 135 2.90 -7.08 -2.47
N LYS A 136 2.34 -7.64 -3.55
CA LYS A 136 2.71 -7.29 -4.93
C LYS A 136 2.52 -5.79 -5.20
N THR A 137 1.42 -5.22 -4.73
CA THR A 137 1.13 -3.78 -4.86
C THR A 137 2.13 -2.94 -4.07
N GLY A 138 2.42 -3.29 -2.81
CA GLY A 138 3.41 -2.58 -2.01
C GLY A 138 4.82 -2.65 -2.59
N ILE A 139 5.25 -3.80 -3.10
CA ILE A 139 6.54 -3.97 -3.80
C ILE A 139 6.60 -3.07 -5.05
N LYS A 140 5.54 -3.08 -5.88
CA LYS A 140 5.46 -2.19 -7.05
C LYS A 140 5.50 -0.73 -6.65
N TYR A 141 4.84 -0.35 -5.56
CA TYR A 141 4.84 1.03 -5.09
C TYR A 141 6.23 1.48 -4.63
N LEU A 142 6.95 0.66 -3.86
CA LEU A 142 8.35 0.94 -3.48
C LEU A 142 9.25 1.13 -4.73
N ARG A 143 9.04 0.31 -5.77
CA ARG A 143 9.76 0.43 -7.03
C ARG A 143 9.41 1.72 -7.77
N ASN A 144 8.13 2.10 -7.79
CA ASN A 144 7.65 3.34 -8.37
C ASN A 144 8.22 4.56 -7.63
N LEU A 145 8.26 4.53 -6.29
CA LEU A 145 8.90 5.56 -5.48
C LEU A 145 10.39 5.69 -5.84
N SER A 146 11.15 4.59 -5.85
CA SER A 146 12.57 4.61 -6.25
C SER A 146 12.78 5.22 -7.63
N SER A 147 12.00 4.78 -8.62
CA SER A 147 12.07 5.30 -10.00
C SER A 147 11.70 6.78 -10.07
N THR A 148 10.65 7.19 -9.37
CA THR A 148 10.19 8.59 -9.36
C THR A 148 11.21 9.49 -8.69
N ILE A 149 11.64 9.16 -7.47
CA ILE A 149 12.62 9.94 -6.69
C ILE A 149 13.92 10.09 -7.48
N SER A 150 14.40 9.03 -8.16
CA SER A 150 15.62 9.10 -8.97
C SER A 150 15.59 10.15 -10.09
N LYS A 151 14.40 10.53 -10.55
CA LYS A 151 14.19 11.51 -11.62
C LYS A 151 14.00 12.92 -11.10
N ILE A 152 13.48 13.07 -9.88
CA ILE A 152 13.04 14.37 -9.35
C ILE A 152 13.86 14.88 -8.16
N ASN A 153 14.66 14.03 -7.51
CA ASN A 153 15.62 14.46 -6.50
C ASN A 153 16.93 14.87 -7.20
N PRO A 154 17.31 16.16 -7.17
CA PRO A 154 18.51 16.64 -7.87
C PRO A 154 19.80 16.01 -7.34
N ASP A 155 19.82 15.59 -6.07
CA ASP A 155 21.01 15.02 -5.44
C ASP A 155 21.07 13.49 -5.54
N TRP A 156 20.09 12.84 -6.18
CA TRP A 156 19.97 11.38 -6.21
C TRP A 156 21.26 10.65 -6.60
N LYS A 157 21.99 11.18 -7.59
CA LYS A 157 23.24 10.57 -8.09
C LYS A 157 24.39 10.63 -7.07
N ASN A 158 24.35 11.59 -6.16
CA ASN A 158 25.37 11.81 -5.14
C ASN A 158 25.07 11.08 -3.84
N LEU A 159 23.83 10.59 -3.66
CA LEU A 159 23.44 9.82 -2.49
C LEU A 159 24.09 8.42 -2.51
N THR A 160 24.52 7.98 -1.34
CA THR A 160 24.85 6.58 -1.07
C THR A 160 23.62 5.68 -1.23
N ASN A 161 23.83 4.37 -1.38
CA ASN A 161 22.72 3.42 -1.46
C ASN A 161 21.83 3.44 -0.20
N ASP A 162 22.43 3.67 0.96
CA ASP A 162 21.70 3.78 2.21
C ASP A 162 20.83 5.04 2.24
N GLU A 163 21.37 6.20 1.85
CA GLU A 163 20.58 7.43 1.77
C GLU A 163 19.43 7.32 0.75
N LYS A 164 19.66 6.68 -0.39
CA LYS A 164 18.59 6.37 -1.37
C LYS A 164 17.50 5.51 -0.74
N SER A 165 17.90 4.50 0.03
CA SER A 165 16.97 3.66 0.79
C SER A 165 16.15 4.50 1.77
N TYR A 166 16.79 5.41 2.50
CA TYR A 166 16.12 6.28 3.46
C TYR A 166 15.11 7.22 2.78
N GLN A 167 15.46 7.78 1.60
CA GLN A 167 14.53 8.61 0.82
C GLN A 167 13.28 7.82 0.41
N ILE A 168 13.45 6.58 -0.05
CA ILE A 168 12.32 5.72 -0.45
C ILE A 168 11.43 5.37 0.75
N LEU A 169 12.04 4.99 1.88
CA LEU A 169 11.30 4.65 3.11
C LEU A 169 10.59 5.87 3.70
N ALA A 170 11.23 7.04 3.68
CA ALA A 170 10.60 8.29 4.08
C ALA A 170 9.42 8.63 3.16
N ALA A 171 9.56 8.45 1.85
CA ALA A 171 8.48 8.70 0.90
C ALA A 171 7.31 7.73 1.08
N TYR A 172 7.58 6.47 1.45
CA TYR A 172 6.55 5.47 1.72
C TYR A 172 5.70 5.85 2.94
N ASN A 173 6.34 6.24 4.04
CA ASN A 173 5.66 6.55 5.30
C ASN A 173 5.10 7.98 5.37
N TRP A 174 5.86 8.97 4.89
CA TRP A 174 5.52 10.40 5.01
C TRP A 174 5.00 11.02 3.71
N GLY A 175 5.14 10.35 2.58
CA GLY A 175 4.76 10.85 1.27
C GLY A 175 5.87 11.65 0.58
N ILE A 176 6.07 11.35 -0.70
CA ILE A 176 7.10 11.99 -1.55
C ILE A 176 6.95 13.53 -1.64
N GLY A 177 5.71 14.04 -1.65
CA GLY A 177 5.46 15.48 -1.71
C GLY A 177 5.96 16.23 -0.48
N ASN A 178 6.01 15.58 0.69
CA ASN A 178 6.56 16.19 1.90
C ASN A 178 8.09 16.23 1.87
N LEU A 179 8.74 15.22 1.29
CA LEU A 179 10.18 15.28 1.02
C LEU A 179 10.52 16.43 0.08
N GLN A 180 9.78 16.58 -1.03
CA GLN A 180 9.98 17.68 -1.97
C GLN A 180 9.85 19.05 -1.29
N LYS A 181 8.78 19.26 -0.50
CA LYS A 181 8.57 20.50 0.26
C LYS A 181 9.69 20.81 1.26
N ASN A 182 10.40 19.79 1.72
CA ASN A 182 11.50 19.89 2.68
C ASN A 182 12.88 19.75 2.03
N ASN A 183 12.99 19.97 0.72
CA ASN A 183 14.23 19.89 -0.05
C ASN A 183 14.96 18.55 0.16
N TRP A 184 14.21 17.45 0.17
CA TRP A 184 14.72 16.09 0.35
C TRP A 184 15.48 15.86 1.67
N ASN A 185 15.34 16.77 2.64
CA ASN A 185 15.99 16.64 3.92
C ASN A 185 15.17 15.75 4.87
N ILE A 186 15.57 14.50 4.99
CA ILE A 186 14.89 13.49 5.82
C ILE A 186 14.98 13.83 7.32
N SER A 187 15.99 14.57 7.79
CA SER A 187 16.09 14.91 9.22
C SER A 187 14.95 15.81 9.70
N LYS A 188 14.31 16.54 8.76
CA LYS A 188 13.10 17.34 8.98
C LYS A 188 11.80 16.54 8.97
N SER A 189 11.84 15.24 8.68
CA SER A 189 10.65 14.39 8.74
C SER A 189 10.13 14.23 10.18
N PRO A 190 8.83 13.95 10.37
CA PRO A 190 8.25 13.68 11.67
C PRO A 190 8.99 12.58 12.42
N LYS A 191 8.92 12.61 13.76
CA LYS A 191 9.51 11.59 14.63
C LYS A 191 9.10 10.17 14.20
N GLU A 192 7.82 9.98 13.85
CA GLU A 192 7.28 8.71 13.37
C GLU A 192 8.06 8.17 12.16
N THR A 193 8.36 9.02 11.17
CA THR A 193 9.09 8.62 9.95
C THR A 193 10.55 8.29 10.25
N LYS A 194 11.19 9.05 11.14
CA LYS A 194 12.57 8.74 11.57
C LYS A 194 12.64 7.41 12.32
N GLU A 195 11.68 7.14 13.20
CA GLU A 195 11.57 5.86 13.91
C GLU A 195 11.23 4.71 12.96
N TYR A 196 10.42 4.96 11.93
CA TYR A 196 10.12 4.00 10.88
C TYR A 196 11.37 3.55 10.12
N ILE A 197 12.19 4.52 9.67
CA ILE A 197 13.46 4.24 8.98
C ILE A 197 14.40 3.50 9.93
N LYS A 198 14.56 3.97 11.18
CA LYS A 198 15.38 3.29 12.20
C LYS A 198 14.97 1.84 12.41
N TYR A 199 13.68 1.56 12.51
CA TYR A 199 13.19 0.18 12.66
C TYR A 199 13.61 -0.72 11.49
N ILE A 200 13.51 -0.20 10.26
CA ILE A 200 13.76 -0.96 9.04
C ILE A 200 15.27 -1.13 8.79
N THR A 201 16.04 -0.05 8.86
CA THR A 201 17.45 -0.04 8.44
C THR A 201 18.43 -0.15 9.60
N GLY A 202 18.02 0.22 10.82
CA GLY A 202 18.90 0.38 11.97
C GLY A 202 19.56 1.76 12.06
N TYR A 203 19.30 2.66 11.11
CA TYR A 203 19.91 3.99 11.07
C TYR A 203 19.23 4.97 12.04
N GLU A 204 20.03 5.75 12.77
CA GLU A 204 19.54 6.81 13.65
C GLU A 204 19.89 8.18 13.08
N PHE A 205 18.89 9.04 12.93
CA PHE A 205 19.13 10.44 12.59
C PHE A 205 19.58 11.18 13.85
N SER A 206 20.78 11.75 13.81
CA SER A 206 21.30 12.71 14.79
C SER A 206 20.52 14.03 14.75
#